data_AF-A0A931Y2W0-F1
#
_entry.id   AF-A0A931Y2W0-F1
#
_cell.length_a   1.000
_cell.length_b   1.000
_cell.length_c   1.000
_cell.angle_alpha   90.00
_cell.angle_beta   90.00
_cell.angle_gamma   90.00
#
_symmetry.space_group_name_H-M   'P 1'
#
loop_
_entity.id
_entity.type
_entity.pdbx_description
1 polymer ?
#
loop_
_entity_poly.entity_id
_entity_poly.type
_entity_poly.pdbx_seq_one_letter_code
_entity_poly.pdbx_strand_id
1 'polypeptide(L)'
;MHERTVPSGYAGGERRRHKVYVTHNTEYHTRDDVCVAVRNRRTGQWEPRHRALGHKMCGALHTPQKVGELPFRDRPEPGDQIVFDDGRQHHVITSELERVTRPPRELVAYYPR
;
A
#
# COMPACT_ATOMS: atom_id res chain seq x y z
N MET A 1 29.93 -37.93 -14.80
CA MET A 1 28.98 -37.03 -15.48
C MET A 1 27.70 -36.99 -14.67
N HIS A 2 27.42 -35.88 -13.97
CA HIS A 2 26.09 -35.54 -13.45
C HIS A 2 26.08 -34.02 -13.24
N GLU A 3 25.51 -33.31 -14.21
CA GLU A 3 25.32 -31.86 -14.20
C GLU A 3 24.15 -31.56 -13.26
N ARG A 4 24.42 -30.88 -12.14
CA ARG A 4 23.38 -30.40 -11.22
C ARG A 4 22.89 -29.05 -11.72
N THR A 5 21.72 -29.05 -12.35
CA THR A 5 20.93 -27.84 -12.64
C THR A 5 20.63 -27.12 -11.33
N VAL A 6 21.18 -25.92 -11.16
CA VAL A 6 20.80 -25.00 -10.08
C VAL A 6 19.40 -24.44 -10.36
N PRO A 7 18.45 -24.51 -9.41
CA PRO A 7 17.16 -23.86 -9.61
C PRO A 7 17.38 -22.34 -9.52
N SER A 8 17.12 -21.65 -10.63
CA SER A 8 17.04 -20.19 -10.70
C SER A 8 16.10 -19.69 -9.61
N GLY A 9 16.67 -19.01 -8.61
CA GLY A 9 15.93 -18.50 -7.47
C GLY A 9 14.83 -17.54 -7.92
N TYR A 10 13.57 -17.92 -7.69
CA TYR A 10 12.43 -17.04 -7.88
C TYR A 10 12.61 -15.77 -7.01
N ALA A 11 12.90 -14.63 -7.63
CA ALA A 11 13.02 -13.30 -7.01
C ALA A 11 11.66 -12.72 -6.51
N GLY A 12 10.74 -13.58 -6.10
CA GLY A 12 9.39 -13.20 -5.66
C GLY A 12 9.32 -12.61 -4.25
N GLY A 13 10.38 -12.73 -3.46
CA GLY A 13 10.42 -12.24 -2.07
C GLY A 13 10.29 -10.72 -1.97
N GLU A 14 10.93 -9.98 -2.86
CA GLU A 14 10.94 -8.51 -2.83
C GLU A 14 9.55 -7.91 -3.12
N ARG A 15 8.77 -8.52 -4.03
CA ARG A 15 7.42 -8.08 -4.35
C ARG A 15 6.38 -8.39 -3.26
N ARG A 16 6.62 -9.37 -2.38
CA ARG A 16 5.69 -9.72 -1.28
C ARG A 16 5.63 -8.63 -0.20
N ARG A 17 6.70 -7.83 -0.09
CA ARG A 17 6.79 -6.67 0.82
C ARG A 17 5.99 -5.47 0.32
N HIS A 18 5.62 -5.48 -0.97
CA HIS A 18 4.93 -4.36 -1.59
C HIS A 18 3.43 -4.61 -1.76
N LYS A 19 2.63 -3.62 -1.38
CA LYS A 19 1.17 -3.60 -1.58
C LYS A 19 0.77 -2.27 -2.19
N VAL A 20 -0.21 -2.29 -3.08
CA VAL A 20 -0.84 -1.07 -3.60
C VAL A 20 -2.26 -1.01 -3.07
N TYR A 21 -2.55 0.00 -2.29
CA TYR A 21 -3.89 0.32 -1.83
C TYR A 21 -4.51 1.30 -2.82
N VAL A 22 -5.56 0.86 -3.49
CA VAL A 22 -6.23 1.62 -4.54
C VAL A 22 -7.50 2.19 -3.95
N THR A 23 -7.57 3.52 -3.87
CA THR A 23 -8.80 4.26 -3.59
C THR A 23 -9.34 4.88 -4.87
N HIS A 24 -10.48 5.56 -4.80
CA HIS A 24 -11.13 6.14 -5.98
C HIS A 24 -10.20 6.94 -6.89
N ASN A 25 -9.43 7.87 -6.32
CA ASN A 25 -8.58 8.77 -7.09
C ASN A 25 -7.09 8.50 -6.92
N THR A 26 -6.68 7.62 -6.00
CA THR A 26 -5.28 7.54 -5.58
C THR A 26 -4.83 6.09 -5.41
N GLU A 27 -3.62 5.81 -5.84
CA GLU A 27 -2.90 4.59 -5.49
C GLU A 27 -1.83 4.94 -4.46
N TYR A 28 -1.87 4.24 -3.33
CA TYR A 28 -0.85 4.29 -2.29
C TYR A 28 0.02 3.05 -2.40
N HIS A 29 1.26 3.24 -2.81
CA HIS A 29 2.22 2.16 -2.98
C HIS A 29 3.04 2.05 -1.70
N THR A 30 3.07 0.87 -1.11
CA THR A 30 3.72 0.62 0.18
C THR A 30 4.81 -0.44 0.06
N ARG A 31 5.79 -0.36 0.96
CA ARG A 31 6.84 -1.35 1.19
C ARG A 31 6.97 -1.58 2.70
N ASP A 32 6.69 -2.79 3.16
CA ASP A 32 6.60 -3.13 4.59
C ASP A 32 5.67 -2.17 5.35
N ASP A 33 4.51 -1.93 4.73
CA ASP A 33 3.45 -1.04 5.20
C ASP A 33 3.82 0.47 5.25
N VAL A 34 5.06 0.86 4.90
CA VAL A 34 5.43 2.28 4.71
C VAL A 34 5.04 2.75 3.31
N CYS A 35 4.36 3.88 3.19
CA CYS A 35 4.04 4.46 1.89
C CYS A 35 5.29 5.04 1.23
N VAL A 36 5.67 4.48 0.07
CA VAL A 36 6.88 4.86 -0.67
C VAL A 36 6.58 5.65 -1.93
N ALA A 37 5.36 5.54 -2.47
CA ALA A 37 4.94 6.33 -3.62
C ALA A 37 3.42 6.53 -3.63
N VAL A 38 2.98 7.67 -4.15
CA VAL A 38 1.57 8.00 -4.31
C VAL A 38 1.32 8.37 -5.76
N ARG A 39 0.31 7.77 -6.38
CA ARG A 39 -0.06 8.03 -7.77
C ARG A 39 -1.50 8.50 -7.85
N ASN A 40 -1.73 9.64 -8.50
CA ASN A 40 -3.05 10.09 -8.85
C ASN A 40 -3.58 9.26 -10.02
N ARG A 41 -4.70 8.58 -9.84
CA ARG A 41 -5.32 7.72 -10.86
C ARG A 41 -6.01 8.50 -11.96
N ARG A 42 -6.49 9.71 -11.67
CA ARG A 42 -7.16 10.54 -12.67
C ARG A 42 -6.18 11.09 -13.69
N THR A 43 -4.99 11.51 -13.24
CA THR A 43 -3.96 12.11 -14.10
C THR A 43 -2.85 11.14 -14.47
N GLY A 44 -2.74 10.02 -13.77
CA GLY A 44 -1.64 9.05 -13.90
C GLY A 44 -0.30 9.51 -13.31
N GLN A 45 -0.25 10.70 -12.71
CA GLN A 45 0.97 11.33 -12.21
C GLN A 45 1.36 10.86 -10.81
N TRP A 46 2.68 10.83 -10.55
CA TRP A 46 3.21 10.63 -9.20
C TRP A 46 3.13 11.93 -8.40
N GLU A 47 2.81 11.82 -7.11
CA GLU A 47 2.66 12.95 -6.20
C GLU A 47 3.79 12.94 -5.15
N PRO A 48 5.01 13.40 -5.47
CA PRO A 48 6.20 13.29 -4.60
C PRO A 48 6.13 14.17 -3.33
N ARG A 49 5.09 15.00 -3.20
CA ARG A 49 4.83 15.85 -2.03
C ARG A 49 3.57 15.43 -1.27
N HIS A 50 3.01 14.26 -1.58
CA HIS A 50 1.82 13.77 -0.89
C HIS A 50 2.13 13.48 0.58
N ARG A 51 1.22 13.86 1.47
CA ARG A 51 1.43 13.77 2.94
C ARG A 51 1.60 12.34 3.45
N ALA A 52 1.07 11.34 2.75
CA ALA A 52 1.21 9.95 3.17
C ALA A 52 2.64 9.39 2.97
N LEU A 53 3.50 10.05 2.18
CA LEU A 53 4.84 9.53 1.89
C LEU A 53 5.67 9.41 3.17
N GLY A 54 6.31 8.25 3.35
CA GLY A 54 7.11 7.92 4.53
C GLY A 54 6.28 7.50 5.75
N HIS A 55 4.97 7.64 5.73
CA HIS A 55 4.10 7.25 6.83
C HIS A 55 3.79 5.75 6.79
N LYS A 56 3.59 5.14 7.96
CA LYS A 56 3.26 3.73 8.08
C LYS A 56 1.75 3.52 8.06
N MET A 57 1.28 2.59 7.24
CA MET A 57 -0.10 2.11 7.28
C MET A 57 -0.28 1.36 8.61
N CYS A 58 -1.04 1.95 9.53
CA CYS A 58 -1.23 1.40 10.86
C CYS A 58 -2.50 0.53 10.96
N GLY A 59 -3.49 0.77 10.09
CA GLY A 59 -4.66 -0.08 9.95
C GLY A 59 -5.72 0.49 9.03
N ALA A 60 -6.89 -0.13 9.04
CA ALA A 60 -8.07 0.30 8.31
C ALA A 60 -9.20 0.64 9.27
N LEU A 61 -9.91 1.73 9.00
CA LEU A 61 -11.18 2.07 9.61
C LEU A 61 -12.28 1.57 8.70
N HIS A 62 -13.08 0.63 9.19
CA HIS A 62 -14.33 0.30 8.53
C HIS A 62 -15.39 1.29 9.02
N THR A 63 -15.94 2.12 8.15
CA THR A 63 -17.05 3.02 8.51
C THR A 63 -18.24 2.15 8.88
N PRO A 64 -18.68 2.11 10.15
CA PRO A 64 -19.79 1.24 10.50
C PRO A 64 -21.07 1.81 9.89
N GLN A 65 -21.91 0.94 9.33
CA GLN A 65 -23.33 1.25 9.16
C GLN A 65 -24.06 1.28 10.52
N LYS A 66 -23.41 0.89 11.62
CA LYS A 66 -23.93 0.87 12.99
C LYS A 66 -23.02 1.62 13.97
N VAL A 67 -23.55 2.66 14.60
CA VAL A 67 -22.85 3.47 15.63
C VAL A 67 -22.33 2.57 16.76
N GLY A 68 -21.03 2.62 17.06
CA GLY A 68 -20.49 2.11 18.34
C GLY A 68 -19.18 1.33 18.28
N GLU A 69 -18.76 0.81 17.13
CA GLU A 69 -17.47 0.11 16.99
C GLU A 69 -16.56 0.89 16.04
N LEU A 70 -15.34 1.21 16.48
CA LEU A 70 -14.26 1.58 15.55
C LEU A 70 -13.59 0.26 15.12
N PRO A 71 -13.92 -0.32 13.95
CA PRO A 71 -13.45 -1.65 13.60
C PRO A 71 -12.07 -1.44 12.98
N PHE A 72 -11.06 -1.29 13.83
CA PHE A 72 -9.68 -1.25 13.38
C PHE A 72 -9.31 -2.62 12.84
N ARG A 73 -9.00 -2.69 11.54
CA ARG A 73 -8.63 -3.94 10.87
C ARG A 73 -7.15 -3.95 10.53
N ASP A 74 -6.47 -5.04 10.89
CA ASP A 74 -5.08 -5.30 10.49
C ASP A 74 -4.95 -5.57 8.99
N ARG A 75 -6.03 -6.04 8.36
CA ARG A 75 -6.09 -6.35 6.94
C ARG A 75 -7.18 -5.50 6.26
N PRO A 76 -6.80 -4.44 5.53
CA PRO A 76 -7.76 -3.60 4.82
C PRO A 76 -8.48 -4.36 3.71
N GLU A 77 -9.79 -4.17 3.62
CA GLU A 77 -10.69 -4.71 2.60
C GLU A 77 -11.37 -3.57 1.81
N PRO A 78 -11.91 -3.84 0.60
CA PRO A 78 -12.72 -2.86 -0.10
C PRO A 78 -13.85 -2.29 0.77
N GLY A 79 -14.03 -0.98 0.74
CA GLY A 79 -14.95 -0.23 1.61
C GLY A 79 -14.29 0.34 2.87
N ASP A 80 -13.12 -0.14 3.28
CA ASP A 80 -12.39 0.43 4.41
C ASP A 80 -11.66 1.73 4.02
N GLN A 81 -11.47 2.63 4.97
CA GLN A 81 -10.54 3.76 4.85
C GLN A 81 -9.20 3.36 5.47
N ILE A 82 -8.09 3.51 4.74
CA ILE A 82 -6.77 3.22 5.31
C ILE A 82 -6.22 4.44 6.04
N VAL A 83 -5.48 4.17 7.12
CA VAL A 83 -4.86 5.20 7.96
C VAL A 83 -3.35 5.08 7.87
N PHE A 84 -2.71 6.18 7.49
CA PHE A 84 -1.26 6.34 7.56
C PHE A 84 -0.88 7.24 8.72
N ASP A 85 0.08 6.78 9.52
CA ASP A 85 0.60 7.46 10.69
C ASP A 85 2.07 7.86 10.49
N ASP A 86 2.40 9.11 10.83
CA ASP A 86 3.76 9.65 10.82
C ASP A 86 4.56 9.27 12.09
N GLY A 87 3.94 8.54 13.02
CA GLY A 87 4.51 8.18 14.32
C GLY A 87 4.45 9.32 15.33
N ARG A 88 3.69 10.39 15.03
CA ARG A 88 3.44 11.52 15.93
C ARG A 88 1.94 11.62 16.21
N GLN A 89 1.30 12.69 15.76
CA GLN A 89 -0.13 12.96 15.93
C GLN A 89 -0.81 13.28 14.59
N HIS A 90 -0.11 13.14 13.46
CA HIS A 90 -0.65 13.47 12.15
C HIS A 90 -1.03 12.20 11.39
N HIS A 91 -2.34 12.02 11.21
CA HIS A 91 -2.87 10.91 10.44
C HIS A 91 -3.36 11.35 9.07
N VAL A 92 -3.09 10.54 8.05
CA VAL A 92 -3.74 10.62 6.75
C VAL A 92 -4.76 9.50 6.67
N ILE A 93 -6.04 9.88 6.73
CA ILE A 93 -7.17 8.97 6.51
C ILE A 93 -7.58 9.12 5.04
N THR A 94 -7.60 8.03 4.30
CA THR A 94 -7.93 8.07 2.87
C THR A 94 -9.44 8.01 2.65
N SER A 95 -9.87 8.23 1.41
CA SER A 95 -11.19 7.75 0.96
C SER A 95 -11.25 6.21 1.01
N GLU A 96 -12.44 5.66 0.79
CA GLU A 96 -12.65 4.21 0.75
C GLU A 96 -11.74 3.51 -0.25
N LEU A 97 -11.26 2.35 0.17
CA LEU A 97 -10.46 1.44 -0.60
C LEU A 97 -11.37 0.74 -1.61
N GLU A 98 -10.96 0.73 -2.87
CA GLU A 98 -11.61 -0.07 -3.92
C GLU A 98 -11.01 -1.48 -3.97
N ARG A 99 -9.69 -1.59 -3.77
CA ARG A 99 -8.97 -2.88 -3.78
C ARG A 99 -7.55 -2.77 -3.24
N VAL A 100 -7.02 -3.91 -2.78
CA VAL A 100 -5.58 -4.10 -2.54
C VAL A 100 -5.00 -4.94 -3.66
N THR A 101 -3.89 -4.48 -4.25
CA THR A 101 -3.18 -5.23 -5.30
C THR A 101 -1.68 -5.30 -5.01
N ARG A 102 -0.93 -5.97 -5.90
CA ARG A 102 0.53 -5.98 -5.87
C ARG A 102 1.05 -5.19 -7.07
N PRO A 103 2.11 -4.39 -6.90
CA PRO A 103 2.66 -3.66 -8.02
C PRO A 103 3.35 -4.61 -9.01
N PRO A 104 3.37 -4.25 -10.32
CA PRO A 104 4.21 -4.89 -11.32
C PRO A 104 5.69 -4.83 -10.92
N ARG A 105 6.48 -5.84 -11.31
CA ARG A 105 7.92 -5.88 -10.99
C ARG A 105 8.66 -4.66 -11.52
N GLU A 106 8.35 -4.29 -12.76
CA GLU A 106 8.97 -3.14 -13.44
C GLU A 106 8.72 -1.84 -12.68
N LEU A 107 7.51 -1.68 -12.12
CA LEU A 107 7.17 -0.49 -11.34
C LEU A 107 7.96 -0.41 -10.03
N VAL A 108 8.14 -1.54 -9.33
CA VAL A 108 8.88 -1.59 -8.07
C VAL A 108 10.32 -1.09 -8.23
N ALA A 109 10.94 -1.33 -9.39
CA ALA A 109 12.30 -0.88 -9.68
C ALA A 109 12.46 0.65 -9.65
N TYR A 110 11.38 1.41 -9.80
CA TYR A 110 11.38 2.88 -9.78
C TYR A 110 10.98 3.47 -8.43
N TYR A 111 10.60 2.66 -7.44
CA TYR A 111 10.30 3.18 -6.12
C TYR A 111 11.55 3.78 -5.46
N PRO A 112 11.38 4.83 -4.64
CA PRO A 112 12.46 5.33 -3.79
C PRO A 112 13.08 4.19 -2.96
N ARG A 113 14.41 4.19 -2.88
CA ARG A 113 15.17 3.17 -2.14
C ARG A 113 15.05 3.37 -0.65
#